data_AF-A0A4Y3VM26-F1
#
_entry.id   AF-A0A4Y3VM26-F1
#
_cell.length_a   1.000
_cell.length_b   1.000
_cell.length_c   1.000
_cell.angle_alpha   90.00
_cell.angle_beta   90.00
_cell.angle_gamma   90.00
#
_symmetry.space_group_name_H-M   'P 1'
#
loop_
_entity.id
_entity.type
_entity.pdbx_description
1 polymer ?
#
loop_
_entity_poly.entity_id
_entity_poly.type
_entity_poly.pdbx_seq_one_letter_code
_entity_poly.pdbx_strand_id
1 'polypeptide(L)'
;MIASTPVARWTWGRDGETTDELVRSLRDLMAAYGVLAAHRFAVGGTDVQVSVSEAGKSNSVLFKRELAVAAASSGSTRSAEAVASLVDQVRIGLRAGEIGSVDAHIECSGLVAVGSDEEFPAKRLVRVGSIIVRRFRHRRAGNA
;
A
#
# COMPACT_ATOMS: atom_id res chain seq x y z
N MET A 1 -1.15 9.92 -27.10
CA MET A 1 0.07 9.74 -26.27
C MET A 1 -0.40 9.33 -24.89
N ILE A 2 -0.22 8.06 -24.50
CA ILE A 2 -0.63 7.61 -23.17
C ILE A 2 0.44 8.12 -22.20
N ALA A 3 0.04 9.02 -21.30
CA ALA A 3 0.92 9.51 -20.25
C ALA A 3 1.30 8.32 -19.36
N SER A 4 2.48 7.74 -19.60
CA SER A 4 3.06 6.71 -18.73
C SER A 4 3.68 7.32 -17.47
N THR A 5 3.70 8.65 -17.38
CA THR A 5 4.22 9.38 -16.23
C THR A 5 3.10 9.57 -15.20
N PRO A 6 3.24 9.05 -13.97
CA PRO A 6 2.27 9.31 -12.92
C PRO A 6 2.17 10.82 -12.70
N VAL A 7 0.96 11.36 -12.77
CA VAL A 7 0.69 12.79 -12.60
C VAL A 7 0.69 13.20 -11.13
N ALA A 8 0.57 12.24 -10.21
CA ALA A 8 0.71 12.46 -8.78
C ALA A 8 1.28 11.22 -8.05
N ARG A 9 2.17 11.48 -7.08
CA ARG A 9 2.70 10.48 -6.15
C ARG A 9 2.49 10.95 -4.72
N TRP A 10 1.76 10.17 -3.94
CA TRP A 10 1.69 10.34 -2.48
C TRP A 10 2.34 9.14 -1.78
N THR A 11 3.21 9.43 -0.81
CA THR A 11 3.80 8.43 0.06
C THR A 11 3.76 8.97 1.47
N TRP A 12 3.15 8.22 2.39
CA TRP A 12 3.18 8.54 3.82
C TRP A 12 3.72 7.35 4.60
N GLY A 13 4.31 7.66 5.73
CA GLY A 13 4.74 6.67 6.69
C GLY A 13 4.63 7.19 8.10
N ARG A 14 4.34 6.28 9.03
CA ARG A 14 4.41 6.58 10.46
C ARG A 14 5.40 5.63 11.10
N ASP A 15 6.27 6.18 11.93
CA ASP A 15 6.95 5.38 12.93
C ASP A 15 5.89 4.81 13.87
N GLY A 16 5.99 3.53 14.20
CA GLY A 16 5.05 2.86 15.10
C GLY A 16 5.77 1.87 15.99
N GLU A 17 5.36 1.80 17.25
CA GLU A 17 5.74 0.74 18.18
C GLU A 17 4.66 -0.36 18.24
N THR A 18 3.65 -0.30 17.37
CA THR A 18 2.51 -1.21 17.35
C THR A 18 2.89 -2.57 16.77
N THR A 19 2.30 -3.64 17.33
CA THR A 19 2.62 -5.04 17.01
C THR A 19 2.28 -5.47 15.57
N ASP A 20 1.41 -4.75 14.85
CA ASP A 20 0.94 -5.17 13.52
C ASP A 20 1.10 -4.09 12.45
N GLU A 21 2.36 -3.82 12.10
CA GLU A 21 2.77 -2.87 11.06
C GLU A 21 2.17 -3.22 9.69
N LEU A 22 2.02 -4.50 9.40
CA LEU A 22 1.43 -5.00 8.16
C LEU A 22 -0.04 -4.61 8.05
N VAL A 23 -0.84 -4.90 9.07
CA VAL A 23 -2.26 -4.48 9.10
C VAL A 23 -2.39 -2.97 8.98
N ARG A 24 -1.53 -2.20 9.65
CA ARG A 24 -1.58 -0.74 9.60
C ARG A 24 -1.23 -0.20 8.21
N SER A 25 -0.16 -0.69 7.58
CA SER A 25 0.28 -0.27 6.24
C SER A 25 -0.81 -0.53 5.20
N LEU A 26 -1.37 -1.74 5.19
CA LEU A 26 -2.41 -2.13 4.25
C LEU A 26 -3.73 -1.38 4.51
N ARG A 27 -4.09 -1.15 5.78
CA ARG A 27 -5.26 -0.33 6.13
C ARG A 27 -5.13 1.10 5.62
N ASP A 28 -3.99 1.75 5.88
CA ASP A 28 -3.78 3.14 5.48
C ASP A 28 -3.79 3.26 3.95
N LEU A 29 -3.15 2.32 3.25
CA LEU A 29 -3.17 2.25 1.79
C LEU A 29 -4.59 2.09 1.23
N MET A 30 -5.37 1.16 1.80
CA MET A 30 -6.76 0.92 1.36
C MET A 30 -7.68 2.10 1.66
N ALA A 31 -7.47 2.82 2.77
CA ALA A 31 -8.21 4.03 3.08
C ALA A 31 -7.97 5.12 2.02
N ALA A 32 -6.71 5.33 1.62
CA ALA A 32 -6.38 6.28 0.58
C ALA A 32 -6.87 5.85 -0.81
N TYR A 33 -6.83 4.56 -1.12
CA TYR A 33 -7.46 4.02 -2.32
C TYR A 33 -8.96 4.33 -2.35
N GLY A 34 -9.65 4.18 -1.22
CA GLY A 34 -11.07 4.54 -1.08
C GLY A 34 -11.34 6.02 -1.37
N VAL A 35 -10.47 6.93 -0.94
CA VAL A 35 -10.57 8.36 -1.27
C VAL A 35 -10.42 8.58 -2.77
N LEU A 36 -9.42 7.95 -3.41
CA LEU A 36 -9.24 8.08 -4.87
C LEU A 36 -10.43 7.53 -5.65
N ALA A 37 -10.99 6.40 -5.22
CA ALA A 37 -12.16 5.80 -5.85
C ALA A 37 -13.40 6.73 -5.72
N ALA A 38 -13.60 7.33 -4.54
CA ALA A 38 -14.68 8.30 -4.31
C ALA A 38 -14.60 9.53 -5.22
N HIS A 39 -13.38 9.93 -5.61
CA HIS A 39 -13.12 11.05 -6.51
C HIS A 39 -12.91 10.63 -7.98
N ARG A 40 -13.24 9.39 -8.36
CA ARG A 40 -13.09 8.85 -9.74
C ARG A 40 -11.65 8.82 -10.28
N PHE A 41 -10.66 8.96 -9.40
CA PHE A 41 -9.23 8.82 -9.72
C PHE A 41 -8.73 7.37 -9.65
N ALA A 42 -9.55 6.45 -9.15
CA ALA A 42 -9.33 5.01 -9.21
C ALA A 42 -10.57 4.32 -9.80
N VAL A 43 -10.39 3.61 -10.91
CA VAL A 43 -11.46 2.89 -11.61
C VAL A 43 -11.12 1.40 -11.67
N GLY A 44 -12.06 0.55 -11.27
CA GLY A 44 -11.94 -0.90 -11.36
C GLY A 44 -11.21 -1.56 -10.19
N GLY A 45 -10.81 -2.81 -10.38
CA GLY A 45 -9.87 -3.49 -9.47
C GLY A 45 -8.46 -2.96 -9.66
N THR A 46 -7.65 -3.05 -8.62
CA THR A 46 -6.26 -2.58 -8.65
C THR A 46 -5.33 -3.61 -8.05
N ASP A 47 -4.08 -3.60 -8.50
CA ASP A 47 -3.03 -4.42 -7.90
C ASP A 47 -2.29 -3.61 -6.82
N VAL A 48 -2.08 -4.26 -5.68
CA VAL A 48 -1.25 -3.75 -4.58
C VAL A 48 0.10 -4.42 -4.67
N GLN A 49 1.15 -3.65 -4.90
CA GLN A 49 2.51 -4.14 -4.73
C GLN A 49 2.88 -4.04 -3.25
N VAL A 50 3.22 -5.17 -2.63
CA VAL A 50 3.67 -5.22 -1.22
C VAL A 50 5.07 -5.79 -1.16
N SER A 51 5.94 -5.14 -0.40
CA SER A 51 7.25 -5.66 -0.03
C SER A 51 7.49 -5.55 1.47
N VAL A 52 8.05 -6.61 2.06
CA VAL A 52 8.39 -6.70 3.47
C VAL A 52 9.87 -6.98 3.58
N SER A 53 10.61 -6.10 4.25
CA SER A 53 12.05 -6.26 4.46
C SER A 53 12.34 -6.78 5.86
N GLU A 54 13.44 -7.52 5.98
CA GLU A 54 13.91 -8.05 7.26
C GLU A 54 14.48 -6.93 8.14
N ALA A 55 14.24 -7.00 9.44
CA ALA A 55 14.77 -6.06 10.43
C ALA A 55 16.30 -6.00 10.39
N GLY A 56 16.85 -4.78 10.33
CA GLY A 56 18.29 -4.55 10.29
C GLY A 56 19.00 -4.94 8.99
N LYS A 57 18.29 -5.46 7.98
CA LYS A 57 18.87 -5.89 6.69
C LYS A 57 18.04 -5.37 5.51
N SER A 58 18.35 -4.15 5.06
CA SER A 58 17.65 -3.49 3.94
C SER A 58 17.68 -4.27 2.62
N ASN A 59 18.64 -5.18 2.44
CA ASN A 59 18.79 -5.98 1.22
C ASN A 59 18.12 -7.36 1.32
N SER A 60 17.54 -7.70 2.47
CA SER A 60 16.85 -8.98 2.70
C SER A 60 15.35 -8.75 2.68
N VAL A 61 14.67 -9.43 1.75
CA VAL A 61 13.23 -9.31 1.53
C VAL A 61 12.55 -10.60 1.97
N LEU A 62 11.64 -10.47 2.94
CA LEU A 62 10.83 -11.57 3.47
C LEU A 62 9.62 -11.86 2.60
N PHE A 63 9.10 -10.83 1.92
CA PHE A 63 7.97 -10.93 1.00
C PHE A 63 8.05 -9.85 -0.09
N LYS A 64 7.71 -10.20 -1.34
CA LYS A 64 7.49 -9.23 -2.42
C LYS A 64 6.55 -9.83 -3.45
N ARG A 65 5.33 -9.31 -3.55
CA ARG A 65 4.32 -9.75 -4.54
C ARG A 65 3.36 -8.62 -4.89
N GLU A 66 2.73 -8.77 -6.04
CA GLU A 66 1.53 -8.03 -6.41
C GLU A 66 0.30 -8.82 -5.95
N LEU A 67 -0.67 -8.14 -5.35
CA LEU A 67 -1.90 -8.73 -4.81
C LEU A 67 -3.10 -8.01 -5.41
N ALA A 68 -4.01 -8.76 -6.01
CA ALA A 68 -5.21 -8.20 -6.63
C ALA A 68 -6.22 -7.76 -5.56
N VAL A 69 -6.80 -6.58 -5.75
CA VAL A 69 -7.85 -6.02 -4.91
C VAL A 69 -9.06 -5.67 -5.75
N ALA A 70 -10.22 -6.21 -5.36
CA ALA A 70 -11.48 -5.88 -6.00
C ALA A 70 -11.82 -4.39 -5.80
N ALA A 71 -12.52 -3.79 -6.78
CA ALA A 71 -12.94 -2.40 -6.72
C ALA A 71 -13.61 -2.09 -5.37
N ALA A 72 -13.13 -1.06 -4.68
CA ALA A 72 -13.68 -0.65 -3.39
C ALA A 72 -15.13 -0.22 -3.59
N SER A 73 -16.08 -1.10 -3.25
CA SER A 73 -17.47 -0.71 -3.14
C SER A 73 -17.63 0.06 -1.83
N SER A 74 -18.21 1.25 -1.87
CA SER A 74 -18.41 2.12 -0.70
C SER A 74 -19.13 1.38 0.45
N GLY A 75 -18.35 0.85 1.40
CA GLY A 75 -18.85 0.14 2.57
C GLY A 75 -17.72 -0.21 3.53
N SER A 76 -17.82 0.26 4.78
CA SER A 76 -16.77 0.12 5.81
C SER A 76 -16.43 -1.35 6.12
N THR A 77 -17.41 -2.25 6.07
CA THR A 77 -17.23 -3.68 6.41
C THR A 77 -16.43 -4.44 5.35
N ARG A 78 -16.73 -4.24 4.06
CA ARG A 78 -15.96 -4.86 2.95
C ARG A 78 -14.50 -4.43 2.93
N SER A 79 -14.21 -3.20 3.35
CA SER A 79 -12.84 -2.68 3.43
C SER A 79 -12.01 -3.41 4.48
N ALA A 80 -12.59 -3.71 5.65
CA ALA A 80 -11.91 -4.45 6.71
C ALA A 80 -11.62 -5.91 6.29
N GLU A 81 -12.58 -6.57 5.62
CA GLU A 81 -12.40 -7.92 5.08
C GLU A 81 -11.33 -7.98 3.99
N ALA A 82 -11.29 -6.98 3.09
CA ALA A 82 -10.26 -6.88 2.07
C ALA A 82 -8.86 -6.70 2.68
N VAL A 83 -8.73 -5.86 3.71
CA VAL A 83 -7.46 -5.70 4.45
C VAL A 83 -7.05 -7.01 5.12
N ALA A 84 -7.98 -7.70 5.79
CA ALA A 84 -7.69 -8.98 6.44
C ALA A 84 -7.22 -10.04 5.43
N SER A 85 -7.90 -10.15 4.29
CA SER A 85 -7.52 -11.07 3.21
C SER A 85 -6.13 -10.77 2.64
N LEU A 86 -5.77 -9.50 2.44
CA LEU A 86 -4.43 -9.11 2.00
C LEU A 86 -3.36 -9.45 3.04
N VAL A 87 -3.66 -9.18 4.33
CA VAL A 87 -2.77 -9.50 5.44
C VAL A 87 -2.50 -11.01 5.49
N ASP A 88 -3.54 -11.83 5.36
CA ASP A 88 -3.40 -13.30 5.36
C ASP A 88 -2.57 -13.77 4.17
N GLN A 89 -2.78 -13.23 2.97
CA GLN A 89 -1.96 -13.56 1.80
C GLN A 89 -0.49 -13.21 2.00
N VAL A 90 -0.19 -12.06 2.61
CA VAL A 90 1.19 -11.67 2.92
C VAL A 90 1.78 -12.58 3.98
N ARG A 91 1.05 -12.88 5.06
CA ARG A 91 1.50 -13.76 6.16
C ARG A 91 1.79 -15.18 5.70
N ILE A 92 0.92 -15.75 4.85
CA ILE A 92 1.10 -17.09 4.29
C ILE A 92 2.35 -17.13 3.40
N GLY A 93 2.62 -16.06 2.65
CA GLY A 93 3.79 -15.98 1.77
C GLY A 93 5.08 -15.51 2.46
N LEU A 94 5.01 -15.12 3.74
CA LEU A 94 6.13 -14.52 4.46
C LEU A 94 7.20 -15.57 4.76
N ARG A 95 8.45 -15.28 4.40
CA ARG A 95 9.60 -16.09 4.83
C ARG A 95 9.90 -15.84 6.31
N ALA A 96 10.50 -16.83 6.96
CA ALA A 96 10.95 -16.69 8.35
C ALA A 96 11.92 -15.50 8.50
N GLY A 97 11.68 -14.67 9.51
CA GLY A 97 12.47 -13.48 9.80
C GLY A 97 11.69 -12.48 10.63
N GLU A 98 12.40 -11.52 11.23
CA GLU A 98 11.76 -10.40 11.92
C GLU A 98 11.39 -9.31 10.91
N ILE A 99 10.15 -8.83 10.96
CA ILE A 99 9.67 -7.74 10.09
C ILE A 99 10.35 -6.43 10.51
N GLY A 100 11.03 -5.80 9.55
CA GLY A 100 11.71 -4.52 9.72
C GLY A 100 10.99 -3.35 9.08
N SER A 101 10.51 -3.53 7.86
CA SER A 101 9.69 -2.52 7.18
C SER A 101 8.67 -3.16 6.25
N VAL A 102 7.56 -2.47 6.07
CA VAL A 102 6.51 -2.81 5.11
C VAL A 102 6.32 -1.62 4.18
N ASP A 103 6.58 -1.84 2.88
CA ASP A 103 6.27 -0.90 1.81
C ASP A 103 5.13 -1.49 0.98
N ALA A 104 4.03 -0.76 0.87
CA ALA A 104 2.90 -1.14 0.05
C ALA A 104 2.48 0.04 -0.82
N HIS A 105 2.24 -0.19 -2.10
CA HIS A 105 1.77 0.86 -3.00
C HIS A 105 0.86 0.33 -4.10
N ILE A 106 0.05 1.24 -4.64
CA ILE A 106 -0.94 1.00 -5.68
C ILE A 106 -0.71 2.00 -6.82
N GLU A 107 -0.81 1.51 -8.06
CA GLU A 107 -0.91 2.35 -9.26
C GLU A 107 -2.35 2.32 -9.78
N CYS A 108 -3.04 3.46 -9.72
CA CYS A 108 -4.44 3.58 -10.13
C CYS A 108 -4.56 4.16 -11.53
N SER A 109 -5.52 3.64 -12.30
CA SER A 109 -6.05 4.32 -13.49
C SER A 109 -7.29 5.12 -13.10
N GLY A 110 -7.45 6.31 -13.66
CA GLY A 110 -8.55 7.22 -13.30
C GLY A 110 -9.17 7.87 -14.53
N LEU A 111 -10.26 8.59 -14.31
CA LEU A 111 -10.88 9.42 -15.35
C LEU A 111 -10.29 10.83 -15.29
N VAL A 112 -9.88 11.35 -16.44
CA VAL A 112 -9.45 12.75 -16.58
C VAL A 112 -10.49 13.47 -17.41
N ALA A 113 -11.05 14.55 -16.87
CA ALA A 113 -11.85 15.49 -17.64
C ALA A 113 -10.94 16.29 -18.58
N VAL A 114 -11.18 16.22 -19.89
CA VAL A 114 -10.44 16.97 -20.90
C VAL A 114 -11.42 17.90 -21.61
N GLY A 115 -11.61 19.10 -21.07
CA GLY A 115 -12.57 20.06 -21.65
C GLY A 115 -14.03 19.68 -21.38
N SER A 116 -14.96 20.51 -21.87
CA SER A 116 -16.40 20.49 -21.56
C SER A 116 -17.02 19.09 -21.63
N ASP A 117 -17.19 18.48 -20.46
CA ASP A 117 -17.86 17.21 -20.16
C ASP A 117 -17.30 15.90 -20.74
N GLU A 118 -16.16 15.90 -21.42
CA GLU A 118 -15.56 14.64 -21.89
C GLU A 118 -14.57 14.05 -20.86
N GLU A 119 -14.97 12.95 -20.22
CA GLU A 119 -14.12 12.14 -19.34
C GLU A 119 -13.47 10.99 -20.13
N PHE A 120 -12.14 10.90 -20.09
CA PHE A 120 -11.40 9.78 -20.69
C PHE A 120 -10.70 8.92 -19.64
N PRO A 121 -10.72 7.58 -19.77
CA PRO A 121 -9.90 6.71 -18.95
C PRO A 121 -8.44 6.86 -19.32
N ALA A 122 -7.63 7.35 -18.38
CA ALA A 122 -6.19 7.36 -18.51
C ALA A 122 -5.56 6.26 -17.67
N LYS A 123 -4.78 5.41 -18.35
CA LYS A 123 -4.08 4.30 -17.72
C LYS A 123 -2.91 4.85 -16.90
N ARG A 124 -2.89 4.54 -15.59
CA ARG A 124 -1.84 4.91 -14.61
C ARG A 124 -1.65 6.41 -14.39
N LEU A 125 -2.55 7.02 -13.63
CA LEU A 125 -2.49 8.44 -13.28
C LEU A 125 -1.89 8.69 -11.91
N VAL A 126 -2.26 7.88 -10.92
CA VAL A 126 -1.99 8.18 -9.52
C VAL A 126 -1.28 7.02 -8.87
N ARG A 127 -0.14 7.30 -8.24
CA ARG A 127 0.57 6.34 -7.39
C ARG A 127 0.40 6.71 -5.94
N VAL A 128 0.00 5.74 -5.14
CA VAL A 128 -0.24 5.91 -3.71
C VAL A 128 0.53 4.85 -2.95
N GLY A 129 1.32 5.25 -1.97
CA GLY A 129 2.14 4.34 -1.16
C GLY A 129 2.03 4.59 0.33
N SER A 130 2.08 3.51 1.11
CA SER A 130 2.25 3.51 2.55
C SER A 130 3.55 2.78 2.90
N ILE A 131 4.38 3.41 3.72
CA ILE A 131 5.63 2.82 4.21
C ILE A 131 5.61 2.86 5.73
N ILE A 132 5.80 1.72 6.38
CA ILE A 132 6.02 1.65 7.83
C ILE A 132 7.39 1.03 8.07
N VAL A 133 8.17 1.68 8.92
CA VAL A 133 9.50 1.23 9.31
C VAL A 133 9.53 1.02 10.81
N ARG A 134 9.97 -0.16 11.23
CA ARG A 134 10.25 -0.46 12.63
C ARG A 134 11.60 0.10 13.01
N ARG A 135 11.64 1.03 13.95
CA ARG A 135 12.91 1.56 14.48
C ARG A 135 13.49 0.54 15.46
N PHE A 136 14.53 -0.18 15.03
CA PHE A 136 15.32 -0.98 15.97
C PHE A 136 16.17 0.00 16.81
N ARG A 137 15.67 0.43 17.98
CA ARG A 137 16.56 1.06 18.97
C ARG A 137 17.50 -0.03 19.44
N HIS A 138 18.75 0.03 19.01
CA HIS A 138 19.83 -0.73 19.60
C HIS A 138 19.89 -0.36 21.08
N ARG A 139 19.26 -1.15 21.97
CA ARG A 139 19.58 -1.10 23.40
C ARG A 139 21.04 -1.52 23.47
N ARG A 140 21.95 -0.56 23.60
CA ARG A 140 23.24 -0.85 24.23
C ARG A 140 22.87 -1.37 25.62
N ALA A 141 23.07 -2.66 25.85
CA ALA A 141 23.22 -3.17 27.18
C ALA A 141 24.43 -2.44 27.78
N GLY A 142 24.15 -1.38 28.53
CA GLY A 142 25.14 -0.78 29.41
C GLY A 142 25.37 -1.76 30.54
N ASN A 143 26.55 -2.37 30.52
CA ASN A 143 27.08 -3.18 31.59
C ASN A 143 27.55 -2.20 32.69
N ALA A 144 26.89 -2.23 33.85
CA ALA A 144 27.41 -1.78 35.15
C ALA A 144 26.45 -2.27 36.24
#